data_AF-A0A838LSX4-F1
#
_entry.id   AF-A0A838LSX4-F1
#
_cell.length_a   1.000
_cell.length_b   1.000
_cell.length_c   1.000
_cell.angle_alpha   90.00
_cell.angle_beta   90.00
_cell.angle_gamma   90.00
#
_symmetry.space_group_name_H-M   'P 1'
#
loop_
_entity.id
_entity.type
_entity.pdbx_description
1 polymer ?
#
loop_
_entity_poly.entity_id
_entity_poly.type
_entity_poly.pdbx_seq_one_letter_code
_entity_poly.pdbx_strand_id
1 'polypeptide(L)'
;MGEEMSRNLGAGAAREPQSPPRAGRVGGAGPLIREVPPTTWFFRHPRYLRYMAREITCIFVGAYCVLLVLGLHSLAAGQPSYEAFLVALRSPASIIFHLLALAASFYHAATWFNATQKAMPIQLGEEFVPGNLISGAHYVAWAALSIVILFLAGVF
;
A
#
# COMPACT_ATOMS: atom_id res chain seq x y z
N MET A 1 -38.76 33.58 -6.29
CA MET A 1 -37.41 33.05 -6.05
C MET A 1 -36.95 33.54 -4.67
N GLY A 2 -37.48 32.94 -3.60
CA GLY A 2 -37.31 33.46 -2.24
C GLY A 2 -37.79 32.53 -1.13
N GLU A 3 -38.61 31.52 -1.44
CA GLU A 3 -39.07 30.54 -0.44
C GLU A 3 -38.30 29.20 -0.46
N GLU A 4 -37.71 28.80 -1.58
CA GLU A 4 -36.98 27.52 -1.67
C GLU A 4 -35.64 27.51 -0.95
N MET A 5 -35.01 28.67 -0.76
CA MET A 5 -33.66 28.73 -0.16
C MET A 5 -33.68 28.68 1.38
N SER A 6 -34.83 28.94 2.02
CA SER A 6 -34.93 28.89 3.50
C SER A 6 -35.18 27.48 4.04
N ARG A 7 -35.42 26.49 3.19
CA ARG A 7 -35.77 25.11 3.60
C ARG A 7 -34.57 24.20 3.82
N ASN A 8 -33.37 24.62 3.42
CA ASN A 8 -32.14 23.82 3.47
C ASN A 8 -31.18 24.17 4.63
N LEU A 9 -31.61 24.96 5.61
CA LEU A 9 -30.77 25.36 6.76
C LEU A 9 -31.16 24.72 8.10
N GLY A 10 -31.90 23.61 8.08
CA GLY A 10 -32.35 22.92 9.29
C GLY A 10 -31.66 21.58 9.55
N ALA A 11 -30.77 21.57 10.55
CA ALA A 11 -30.42 20.44 11.41
C ALA A 11 -29.59 19.29 10.81
N GLY A 12 -28.31 19.29 11.16
CA GLY A 12 -27.58 18.06 11.40
C GLY A 12 -28.23 17.29 12.54
N ALA A 13 -28.90 16.19 12.22
CA ALA A 13 -29.21 15.12 13.14
C ALA A 13 -28.44 13.89 12.66
N ALA A 14 -27.61 13.33 13.55
CA ALA A 14 -26.88 12.09 13.31
C ALA A 14 -27.84 11.03 12.74
N ARG A 15 -27.47 10.41 11.61
CA ARG A 15 -28.20 9.23 11.13
C ARG A 15 -28.05 8.15 12.19
N GLU A 16 -29.10 7.92 12.97
CA GLU A 16 -29.21 6.70 13.77
C GLU A 16 -28.97 5.49 12.86
N PRO A 17 -28.25 4.45 13.32
CA PRO A 17 -28.18 3.21 12.57
C PRO A 17 -29.61 2.69 12.42
N GLN A 18 -30.12 2.70 11.18
CA GLN A 18 -31.44 2.16 10.86
C GLN A 18 -31.52 0.74 11.43
N SER A 19 -32.34 0.58 12.46
CA SER A 19 -32.67 -0.75 12.99
C SER A 19 -33.41 -1.51 11.89
N PRO A 20 -33.09 -2.79 11.63
CA PRO A 20 -33.71 -3.51 10.53
C PRO A 20 -35.23 -3.62 10.75
N PRO A 21 -36.04 -3.63 9.67
CA PRO A 21 -37.49 -3.74 9.78
C PRO A 21 -37.88 -5.02 10.53
N ARG A 22 -38.73 -4.87 11.55
CA ARG A 22 -39.22 -5.98 12.36
C ARG A 22 -40.16 -6.84 11.51
N ALA A 23 -39.71 -8.04 11.15
CA ALA A 23 -40.40 -8.87 10.16
C ALA A 23 -41.73 -9.43 10.68
N GLY A 24 -42.79 -9.22 9.89
CA GLY A 24 -43.95 -10.11 9.84
C GLY A 24 -43.50 -11.50 9.41
N ARG A 25 -44.10 -12.52 10.04
CA ARG A 25 -43.71 -13.94 9.94
C ARG A 25 -44.02 -14.48 8.53
N VAL A 26 -43.03 -14.49 7.63
CA VAL A 26 -43.08 -15.24 6.36
C VAL A 26 -42.30 -16.54 6.56
N GLY A 27 -42.95 -17.68 6.32
CA GLY A 27 -42.35 -19.01 6.46
C GLY A 27 -41.19 -19.21 5.49
N GLY A 28 -39.99 -19.33 6.04
CA GLY A 28 -38.71 -19.55 5.35
C GLY A 28 -37.60 -19.02 6.25
N ALA A 29 -36.59 -19.84 6.56
CA ALA A 29 -35.47 -19.40 7.40
C ALA A 29 -34.85 -18.14 6.77
N GLY A 30 -34.87 -17.02 7.50
CA GLY A 30 -34.31 -15.76 7.01
C GLY A 30 -32.82 -15.90 6.65
N PRO A 31 -32.25 -14.96 5.87
CA PRO A 31 -30.86 -15.03 5.47
C PRO A 31 -29.93 -15.14 6.69
N LEU A 32 -29.11 -16.17 6.74
CA LEU A 32 -28.09 -16.32 7.78
C LEU A 32 -26.95 -15.33 7.51
N ILE A 33 -26.85 -14.27 8.33
CA ILE A 33 -25.74 -13.32 8.28
C ILE A 33 -24.62 -13.83 9.18
N ARG A 34 -23.44 -14.08 8.60
CA ARG A 34 -22.27 -14.48 9.37
C ARG A 34 -21.57 -13.25 9.93
N GLU A 35 -21.36 -13.22 11.24
CA GLU A 35 -20.55 -12.19 11.87
C GLU A 35 -19.06 -12.35 11.52
N VAL A 36 -18.43 -11.24 11.12
CA VAL A 36 -17.00 -11.17 10.85
C VAL A 36 -16.38 -10.22 11.88
N PRO A 37 -15.38 -10.67 12.67
CA PRO A 37 -14.72 -9.78 13.63
C PRO A 37 -14.08 -8.57 12.92
N PRO A 38 -14.30 -7.34 13.40
CA PRO A 38 -13.86 -6.14 12.68
C PRO A 38 -12.33 -6.01 12.59
N THR A 39 -11.60 -6.48 13.61
CA THR A 39 -10.14 -6.23 13.73
C THR A 39 -9.28 -7.49 13.63
N THR A 40 -9.86 -8.69 13.72
CA THR A 40 -9.09 -9.95 13.78
C THR A 40 -9.41 -10.91 12.64
N TRP A 41 -10.25 -10.50 11.67
CA TRP A 41 -10.64 -11.33 10.54
C TRP A 41 -9.45 -11.86 9.73
N PHE A 42 -8.36 -11.09 9.65
CA PHE A 42 -7.19 -11.45 8.84
C PHE A 42 -6.30 -12.52 9.47
N PHE A 43 -6.42 -12.79 10.77
CA PHE A 43 -5.72 -13.91 11.42
C PHE A 43 -6.31 -15.29 11.06
N ARG A 44 -7.50 -15.30 10.45
CA ARG A 44 -8.26 -16.54 10.20
C ARG A 44 -7.71 -17.39 9.06
N HIS A 45 -6.92 -16.81 8.15
CA HIS A 45 -6.40 -17.54 6.99
C HIS A 45 -5.06 -16.95 6.53
N PRO A 46 -4.05 -17.78 6.18
CA PRO A 46 -2.72 -17.30 5.76
C PRO A 46 -2.73 -16.40 4.51
N ARG A 47 -3.75 -16.52 3.64
CA ARG A 47 -3.97 -15.58 2.52
C ARG A 47 -4.25 -14.15 3.00
N TYR A 48 -5.04 -13.98 4.07
CA TYR A 48 -5.34 -12.66 4.61
C TYR A 48 -4.13 -12.07 5.34
N LEU A 49 -3.34 -12.91 6.01
CA LEU A 49 -2.07 -12.47 6.60
C LEU A 49 -1.09 -11.94 5.54
N ARG A 50 -0.94 -12.64 4.40
CA ARG A 50 -0.10 -12.14 3.29
C ARG A 50 -0.64 -10.85 2.68
N TYR A 51 -1.95 -10.73 2.55
CA TYR A 51 -2.59 -9.48 2.12
C TYR A 51 -2.24 -8.33 3.09
N MET A 52 -2.47 -8.51 4.40
CA MET A 52 -2.15 -7.48 5.39
C MET A 52 -0.66 -7.16 5.45
N ALA A 53 0.21 -8.17 5.35
CA ALA A 53 1.65 -7.96 5.29
C ALA A 53 2.04 -7.08 4.10
N ARG A 54 1.38 -7.25 2.94
CA ARG A 54 1.60 -6.41 1.77
C ARG A 54 1.19 -4.97 2.05
N GLU A 55 0.00 -4.76 2.61
CA GLU A 55 -0.47 -3.41 2.93
C GLU A 55 0.46 -2.70 3.92
N ILE A 56 0.96 -3.40 4.95
CA ILE A 56 1.87 -2.86 5.97
C ILE A 56 3.20 -2.37 5.38
N THR A 57 3.65 -2.90 4.23
CA THR A 57 4.87 -2.40 3.56
C THR A 57 4.82 -0.91 3.25
N CYS A 58 3.63 -0.33 3.07
CA CYS A 58 3.47 1.10 2.77
C CYS A 58 4.00 2.00 3.89
N ILE A 59 3.97 1.54 5.15
CA ILE A 59 4.49 2.28 6.29
C ILE A 59 6.01 2.47 6.15
N PHE A 60 6.72 1.40 5.77
CA PHE A 60 8.17 1.45 5.57
C PHE A 60 8.55 2.29 4.37
N VAL A 61 7.85 2.11 3.24
CA VAL A 61 8.09 2.90 2.03
C VAL A 61 7.81 4.39 2.29
N GLY A 62 6.69 4.71 2.94
CA GLY A 62 6.34 6.08 3.30
C GLY A 62 7.34 6.71 4.27
N ALA A 63 7.77 5.98 5.29
CA ALA A 63 8.81 6.44 6.21
C ALA A 63 10.15 6.66 5.49
N TYR A 64 10.50 5.81 4.53
CA TYR A 64 11.71 5.97 3.72
C TYR A 64 11.62 7.21 2.82
N CYS A 65 10.46 7.49 2.22
CA CYS A 65 10.24 8.73 1.48
C CYS A 65 10.44 9.98 2.36
N VAL A 66 9.93 9.96 3.60
CA VAL A 66 10.17 11.05 4.57
C VAL A 66 11.67 11.19 4.87
N LEU A 67 12.39 10.07 5.09
CA LEU A 67 13.83 10.09 5.31
C LEU A 67 14.60 10.70 4.13
N LEU A 68 14.20 10.41 2.89
CA LEU A 68 14.79 11.03 1.69
C LEU A 68 14.50 12.53 1.62
N VAL A 69 13.29 12.98 1.97
CA VAL A 69 12.96 14.41 2.04
C VAL A 69 13.80 15.12 3.09
N LEU A 70 14.01 14.49 4.26
CA LEU A 70 14.90 15.02 5.29
C LEU A 70 16.35 15.11 4.79
N GLY A 71 16.83 14.09 4.07
CA GLY A 71 18.14 14.10 3.44
C GLY A 71 18.31 15.24 2.43
N LEU A 72 17.28 15.47 1.59
CA LEU A 72 17.25 16.57 0.63
C LEU A 72 17.24 17.95 1.33
N HIS A 73 16.44 18.07 2.40
CA HIS A 73 16.41 19.28 3.22
C HIS A 73 17.76 19.56 3.86
N SER A 74 18.41 18.56 4.47
CA SER A 74 19.75 18.69 5.05
C SER A 74 20.81 19.03 4.02
N LEU A 75 20.69 18.50 2.79
CA LEU A 75 21.58 18.84 1.68
C LEU A 75 21.40 20.32 1.28
N ALA A 76 20.16 20.80 1.19
CA ALA A 76 19.87 22.21 0.87
C ALA A 76 20.31 23.19 1.98
N ALA A 77 20.31 22.74 3.24
CA ALA A 77 20.75 23.53 4.39
C ALA A 77 22.27 23.70 4.50
N GLY A 78 23.05 23.03 3.64
CA GLY A 78 24.50 23.15 3.55
C GLY A 78 25.28 22.04 4.26
N GLN A 79 26.59 22.09 4.09
CA GLN A 79 27.50 21.01 4.45
C GLN A 79 27.38 20.53 5.92
N PRO A 80 27.33 21.40 6.94
CA PRO A 80 27.24 20.93 8.32
C PRO A 80 25.96 20.12 8.62
N SER A 81 24.83 20.51 8.02
CA SER A 81 23.56 19.80 8.20
C SER A 81 23.58 18.44 7.50
N TYR A 82 24.15 18.39 6.29
CA TYR A 82 24.28 17.14 5.54
C TYR A 82 25.23 16.14 6.23
N GLU A 83 26.36 16.60 6.77
CA GLU A 83 27.28 15.75 7.54
C GLU A 83 26.60 15.18 8.79
N ALA A 84 25.82 15.99 9.52
CA ALA A 84 25.04 15.52 10.66
C ALA A 84 24.01 14.44 10.25
N PHE A 85 23.35 14.62 9.10
CA PHE A 85 22.45 13.60 8.54
C PHE A 85 23.20 12.30 8.23
N LEU A 86 24.38 12.35 7.60
CA LEU A 86 25.19 11.16 7.32
C LEU A 86 25.64 10.44 8.59
N VAL A 87 25.97 11.17 9.67
CA VAL A 87 26.29 10.59 10.97
C VAL A 87 25.07 9.88 11.56
N ALA A 88 23.88 10.49 11.47
CA ALA A 88 22.63 9.86 11.93
C ALA A 88 22.33 8.55 11.18
N LEU A 89 22.62 8.49 9.88
CA LEU A 89 22.42 7.29 9.07
C LEU A 89 23.28 6.10 9.52
N ARG A 90 24.45 6.35 10.12
CA ARG A 90 25.37 5.32 10.63
C ARG A 90 24.96 4.74 11.98
N SER A 91 23.94 5.30 12.63
CA SER A 91 23.46 4.77 13.91
C SER A 91 22.88 3.35 13.76
N PRO A 92 23.01 2.47 14.78
CA PRO A 92 22.46 1.10 14.72
C PRO A 92 20.96 1.07 14.43
N ALA A 93 20.20 2.01 15.01
CA ALA A 93 18.76 2.12 14.78
C ALA A 93 18.44 2.47 13.32
N SER A 94 19.21 3.39 12.72
CA SER A 94 19.07 3.71 11.29
C SER A 94 19.37 2.50 10.41
N ILE A 95 20.46 1.78 10.69
CA ILE A 95 20.83 0.59 9.91
C ILE A 95 19.72 -0.48 9.97
N ILE A 96 19.19 -0.76 11.16
CA ILE A 96 18.07 -1.70 11.34
C ILE A 96 16.85 -1.23 10.53
N PHE A 97 16.52 0.07 10.61
CA PHE A 97 15.41 0.63 9.84
C PHE A 97 15.62 0.45 8.32
N HIS A 98 16.82 0.73 7.79
CA HIS A 98 17.12 0.56 6.38
C HIS A 98 17.00 -0.89 5.91
N LEU A 99 17.45 -1.85 6.73
CA LEU A 99 17.29 -3.28 6.43
C LEU A 99 15.81 -3.70 6.40
N LEU A 100 15.01 -3.22 7.36
CA LEU A 100 13.56 -3.47 7.39
C LEU A 100 12.86 -2.82 6.19
N ALA A 101 13.20 -1.57 5.87
CA ALA A 101 12.65 -0.86 4.72
C ALA A 101 13.02 -1.54 3.40
N LEU A 102 14.25 -2.04 3.29
CA LEU A 102 14.71 -2.81 2.14
C LEU A 102 13.91 -4.11 2.00
N ALA A 103 13.80 -4.91 3.07
CA ALA A 103 13.02 -6.15 3.06
C ALA A 103 11.55 -5.90 2.72
N ALA A 104 10.94 -4.85 3.29
CA ALA A 104 9.57 -4.44 2.97
C ALA A 104 9.43 -4.03 1.50
N SER A 105 10.40 -3.30 0.94
CA SER A 105 10.39 -2.87 -0.46
C SER A 105 10.54 -4.06 -1.43
N PHE A 106 11.38 -5.04 -1.10
CA PHE A 106 11.48 -6.29 -1.86
C PHE A 106 10.17 -7.07 -1.87
N TYR A 107 9.54 -7.24 -0.70
CA TYR A 107 8.25 -7.90 -0.59
C TYR A 107 7.15 -7.15 -1.34
N HIS A 108 7.14 -5.81 -1.23
CA HIS A 108 6.24 -4.94 -1.95
C HIS A 108 6.37 -5.11 -3.47
N ALA A 109 7.59 -4.97 -4.01
CA ALA A 109 7.86 -5.11 -5.44
C ALA A 109 7.45 -6.49 -5.97
N ALA A 110 7.81 -7.57 -5.25
CA ALA A 110 7.48 -8.93 -5.67
C ALA A 110 5.95 -9.18 -5.72
N THR A 111 5.20 -8.69 -4.72
CA THR A 111 3.74 -8.83 -4.73
C THR A 111 3.08 -7.94 -5.78
N TRP A 112 3.64 -6.75 -6.05
CA TRP A 112 3.16 -5.84 -7.09
C TRP A 112 3.38 -6.43 -8.50
N PHE A 113 4.57 -6.95 -8.82
CA PHE A 113 4.84 -7.61 -10.12
C PHE A 113 3.86 -8.76 -10.39
N ASN A 114 3.53 -9.56 -9.38
CA ASN A 114 2.53 -10.63 -9.53
C ASN A 114 1.09 -10.14 -9.64
N ALA A 115 0.80 -8.92 -9.17
CA ALA A 115 -0.51 -8.29 -9.35
C ALA A 115 -0.66 -7.68 -10.75
N THR A 116 0.41 -7.12 -11.34
CA THR A 116 0.37 -6.43 -12.65
C THR A 116 -0.21 -7.31 -13.77
N GLN A 117 0.20 -8.59 -13.84
CA GLN A 117 -0.28 -9.51 -14.88
C GLN A 117 -1.80 -9.71 -14.85
N LYS A 118 -2.45 -9.54 -13.69
CA LYS A 118 -3.90 -9.68 -13.54
C LYS A 118 -4.64 -8.40 -13.84
N ALA A 119 -4.01 -7.26 -13.60
CA ALA A 119 -4.59 -5.94 -13.85
C ALA A 119 -4.46 -5.52 -15.32
N MET A 120 -3.44 -6.02 -16.03
CA MET A 120 -3.13 -5.67 -17.41
C MET A 120 -3.01 -6.93 -18.27
N PRO A 121 -4.13 -7.61 -18.60
CA PRO A 121 -4.11 -8.70 -19.56
C PRO A 121 -3.75 -8.15 -20.95
N ILE A 122 -2.62 -8.59 -21.50
CA ILE A 122 -2.16 -8.19 -22.85
C ILE A 122 -2.64 -9.24 -23.83
N GLN A 123 -3.46 -8.83 -24.80
CA GLN A 123 -3.89 -9.68 -25.91
C GLN A 123 -3.00 -9.45 -27.13
N LEU A 124 -2.50 -10.54 -27.74
CA LEU A 124 -1.74 -10.54 -28.98
C LEU A 124 -2.45 -11.44 -29.99
N GLY A 125 -3.17 -10.82 -30.92
CA GLY A 125 -4.05 -11.54 -31.85
C GLY A 125 -5.19 -12.23 -31.10
N GLU A 126 -5.32 -13.54 -31.28
CA GLU A 126 -6.35 -14.37 -30.64
C GLU A 126 -5.95 -14.90 -29.26
N GLU A 127 -4.69 -14.71 -28.84
CA GLU A 127 -4.15 -15.26 -27.59
C GLU A 127 -3.79 -14.18 -26.57
N PHE A 128 -3.84 -14.53 -25.28
CA PHE A 128 -3.34 -13.68 -24.21
C PHE A 128 -1.89 -14.03 -23.87
N VAL A 129 -1.08 -13.00 -23.63
CA VAL A 129 0.28 -13.17 -23.16
C VAL A 129 0.27 -13.88 -21.80
N PRO A 130 1.06 -14.96 -21.62
CA PRO A 130 1.18 -15.63 -20.36
C PRO A 130 1.60 -14.68 -19.23
N GLY A 131 0.85 -14.64 -18.13
CA GLY A 131 1.10 -13.69 -17.03
C GLY A 131 2.48 -13.84 -16.37
N ASN A 132 3.05 -15.06 -16.41
CA ASN A 132 4.41 -15.34 -15.94
C ASN A 132 5.48 -14.61 -16.78
N LEU A 133 5.26 -14.45 -18.09
CA LEU A 133 6.14 -13.69 -18.97
C LEU A 133 6.12 -12.21 -18.61
N ILE A 134 4.92 -11.66 -18.33
CA ILE A 134 4.76 -10.27 -17.88
C ILE A 134 5.48 -10.04 -16.56
N SER A 135 5.29 -10.91 -15.55
CA SER A 135 6.02 -10.79 -14.29
C SER A 135 7.53 -10.95 -14.48
N GLY A 136 7.97 -11.88 -15.33
CA GLY A 136 9.38 -12.10 -15.63
C GLY A 136 10.04 -10.87 -16.24
N ALA A 137 9.37 -10.21 -17.18
CA ALA A 137 9.83 -8.96 -17.77
C ALA A 137 10.01 -7.84 -16.73
N HIS A 138 9.09 -7.73 -15.76
CA HIS A 138 9.24 -6.76 -14.66
C HIS A 138 10.46 -7.05 -13.78
N TYR A 139 10.70 -8.32 -13.42
CA TYR A 139 11.89 -8.69 -12.65
C TYR A 139 13.18 -8.40 -13.41
N VAL A 140 13.23 -8.69 -14.71
CA VAL A 140 14.40 -8.38 -15.56
C VAL A 140 14.64 -6.88 -15.63
N ALA A 141 13.60 -6.09 -15.92
CA ALA A 141 13.70 -4.64 -15.98
C ALA A 141 14.13 -4.04 -14.63
N TRP A 142 13.57 -4.54 -13.53
CA TRP A 142 13.93 -4.12 -12.18
C TRP A 142 15.39 -4.43 -11.83
N ALA A 143 15.88 -5.63 -12.17
CA ALA A 143 17.26 -6.03 -11.92
C ALA A 143 18.24 -5.21 -12.77
N ALA A 144 17.95 -5.03 -14.06
CA ALA A 144 18.76 -4.22 -14.97
C ALA A 144 18.85 -2.76 -14.49
N LEU A 145 17.70 -2.15 -14.12
CA LEU A 145 17.67 -0.79 -13.59
C LEU A 145 18.46 -0.67 -12.28
N SER A 146 18.36 -1.66 -11.39
CA SER A 146 19.14 -1.69 -10.15
C SER A 146 20.64 -1.71 -10.42
N ILE A 147 21.10 -2.50 -11.41
CA ILE A 147 22.51 -2.53 -11.82
C ILE A 147 22.96 -1.17 -12.36
N VAL A 148 22.16 -0.54 -13.23
CA VAL A 148 22.47 0.79 -13.77
C VAL A 148 22.57 1.82 -12.65
N ILE A 149 21.67 1.81 -11.68
CA ILE A 149 21.71 2.71 -10.51
C ILE A 149 22.98 2.48 -9.69
N LEU A 150 23.34 1.22 -9.40
CA LEU A 150 24.54 0.90 -8.63
C LEU A 150 25.82 1.33 -9.36
N PHE A 151 25.87 1.17 -10.68
CA PHE A 151 26.97 1.66 -11.51
C PHE A 151 27.09 3.19 -11.45
N LEU A 152 25.98 3.92 -11.64
CA LEU A 152 25.96 5.39 -11.56
C LEU A 152 26.30 5.90 -10.16
N ALA A 153 25.98 5.13 -9.11
CA ALA A 153 26.33 5.43 -7.73
C ALA A 153 27.82 5.14 -7.41
N GLY A 154 28.60 4.59 -8.34
CA GLY A 154 30.02 4.29 -8.15
C GLY A 154 30.30 3.12 -7.21
N VAL A 155 29.39 2.14 -7.14
CA VAL A 155 29.55 0.96 -6.27
C VAL A 155 30.57 -0.04 -6.82
N PHE A 156 30.80 -0.03 -8.14
CA PHE A 156 31.74 -0.90 -8.85
C PHE A 156 32.69 -0.08 -9.71
#